data_AF-A0A1B2J8Z8-F1
#
_entry.id   AF-A0A1B2J8Z8-F1
#
_cell.length_a   1.000
_cell.length_b   1.000
_cell.length_c   1.000
_cell.angle_alpha   90.00
_cell.angle_beta   90.00
_cell.angle_gamma   90.00
#
_symmetry.space_group_name_H-M   'P 1'
#
loop_
_entity.id
_entity.type
_entity.pdbx_description
1 polymer ?
#
loop_
_entity_poly.entity_id
_entity_poly.type
_entity_poly.pdbx_seq_one_letter_code
_entity_poly.pdbx_strand_id
1 'polypeptide(L)'
;MFLTVPNDFTNWKKIANIDTSDEFEGVKVRIPTRFRLTLDKLYLNDEAHESQEEYEEDRAGAVANEHAINLQTTFKNIEHVWDENPTNYHNKDFMDNISLITINLGKIHEIWTKLCILVERAERREHALALDKAKFGDFLGIFIKHNHTVYDLNNLANPKIIKHQRPNEEQQNLGIINNILLSVTNLTKKSKELKDEELKIIGSDILESFKNYQDYITSLHFLFDRFKEYHQISSRDVSFLLSRIDKSNARLLQIKSKSDVKGSDVDRLITNIQMSHDEILKIITRIILIKKCVMNEYKMFQTTKYLVSEILQDFFTKRVKYSDLQHEALVKCFHDLQDLPLK
;
A
#
# COMPACT_ATOMS: atom_id res chain seq x y z
N MET A 1 -20.36 -9.38 9.96
CA MET A 1 -21.14 -8.98 11.17
C MET A 1 -20.99 -7.49 11.49
N PHE A 2 -19.79 -6.90 11.40
CA PHE A 2 -19.57 -5.47 11.73
C PHE A 2 -20.48 -4.48 10.97
N LEU A 3 -20.69 -4.69 9.67
CA LEU A 3 -21.51 -3.79 8.83
C LEU A 3 -23.04 -3.91 9.03
N THR A 4 -23.51 -4.89 9.81
CA THR A 4 -24.94 -5.20 9.98
C THR A 4 -25.43 -5.02 11.41
N VAL A 5 -24.56 -4.58 12.33
CA VAL A 5 -24.92 -4.42 13.74
C VAL A 5 -25.34 -2.97 13.98
N PRO A 6 -26.56 -2.72 14.49
CA PRO A 6 -27.01 -1.37 14.76
C PRO A 6 -26.25 -0.79 15.96
N ASN A 7 -25.36 0.19 15.69
CA ASN A 7 -24.78 1.28 16.50
C ASN A 7 -24.45 1.10 18.00
N ASP A 8 -24.66 -0.06 18.63
CA ASP A 8 -24.34 -0.32 20.02
C ASP A 8 -23.14 -1.26 20.13
N PHE A 9 -21.96 -0.62 20.20
CA PHE A 9 -20.69 -1.29 20.36
C PHE A 9 -20.60 -2.09 21.68
N THR A 10 -21.34 -1.68 22.71
CA THR A 10 -21.32 -2.33 24.03
C THR A 10 -22.00 -3.69 23.97
N ASN A 11 -23.14 -3.78 23.29
CA ASN A 11 -23.84 -5.04 23.07
C ASN A 11 -23.13 -5.90 22.02
N TRP A 12 -22.55 -5.30 20.98
CA TRP A 12 -21.69 -6.05 20.06
C TRP A 12 -20.53 -6.73 20.77
N LYS A 13 -19.80 -6.02 21.65
CA LYS A 13 -18.66 -6.57 22.39
C LYS A 13 -19.03 -7.76 23.27
N LYS A 14 -20.25 -7.78 23.84
CA LYS A 14 -20.74 -8.91 24.63
C LYS A 14 -21.07 -10.15 23.80
N ILE A 15 -21.43 -9.95 22.53
CA ILE A 15 -21.79 -11.02 21.57
C ILE A 15 -20.56 -11.47 20.76
N ALA A 16 -19.62 -10.55 20.52
CA ALA A 16 -18.38 -10.78 19.80
C ALA A 16 -17.42 -11.58 20.67
N ASN A 17 -17.70 -12.87 20.83
CA ASN A 17 -16.78 -13.86 21.37
C ASN A 17 -15.73 -14.21 20.29
N ILE A 18 -14.89 -13.23 19.94
CA ILE A 18 -13.84 -13.39 18.91
C ILE A 18 -12.57 -13.84 19.62
N ASP A 19 -12.30 -15.14 19.57
CA ASP A 19 -10.97 -15.66 19.85
C ASP A 19 -10.16 -15.66 18.56
N THR A 20 -8.97 -15.05 18.60
CA THR A 20 -8.04 -15.01 17.46
C THR A 20 -6.96 -16.08 17.56
N SER A 21 -6.91 -16.83 18.67
CA SER A 21 -5.96 -17.92 18.85
C SER A 21 -6.29 -19.17 18.01
N ASP A 22 -7.54 -19.30 17.56
CA ASP A 22 -8.05 -20.40 16.73
C ASP A 22 -7.90 -20.14 15.21
N GLU A 23 -7.25 -19.04 14.78
CA GLU A 23 -7.19 -18.67 13.37
C GLU A 23 -6.44 -19.74 12.54
N PHE A 24 -7.17 -20.34 11.59
CA PHE A 24 -6.76 -21.48 10.74
C PHE A 24 -6.54 -22.82 11.47
N GLU A 25 -7.09 -22.99 12.67
CA GLU A 25 -7.12 -24.30 13.33
C GLU A 25 -7.91 -25.31 12.47
N GLY A 26 -7.32 -26.49 12.22
CA GLY A 26 -7.90 -27.53 11.35
C GLY A 26 -7.58 -27.42 9.85
N VAL A 27 -6.90 -26.37 9.37
CA VAL A 27 -6.42 -26.30 7.98
C VAL A 27 -5.28 -27.29 7.79
N LYS A 28 -5.55 -28.41 7.11
CA LYS A 28 -4.55 -29.44 6.80
C LYS A 28 -3.61 -28.95 5.69
N VAL A 29 -2.42 -28.51 6.06
CA VAL A 29 -1.32 -28.29 5.12
C VAL A 29 -0.57 -29.61 4.91
N ARG A 30 -0.42 -30.04 3.66
CA ARG A 30 0.41 -31.21 3.34
C ARG A 30 1.88 -30.83 3.51
N ILE A 31 2.49 -31.22 4.63
CA ILE A 31 3.92 -31.00 4.87
C ILE A 31 4.72 -31.84 3.87
N PRO A 32 5.61 -31.23 3.06
CA PRO A 32 6.51 -31.95 2.19
C PRO A 32 7.36 -32.99 2.93
N THR A 33 7.63 -34.13 2.29
CA THR A 33 8.43 -35.22 2.89
C THR A 33 9.83 -34.78 3.27
N ARG A 34 10.41 -33.78 2.59
CA ARG A 34 11.75 -33.23 2.86
C ARG A 34 11.94 -32.60 4.24
N PHE A 35 10.84 -32.35 4.97
CA PHE A 35 10.86 -31.79 6.33
C PHE A 35 10.57 -32.83 7.42
N ARG A 36 10.25 -34.08 7.03
CA ARG A 36 9.94 -35.14 8.01
C ARG A 36 11.23 -35.77 8.50
N LEU A 37 11.44 -35.76 9.81
CA LEU A 37 12.55 -36.48 10.42
C LEU A 37 12.25 -37.99 10.34
N THR A 38 13.15 -38.77 9.75
CA THR A 38 13.02 -40.23 9.68
C THR A 38 13.37 -40.84 11.05
N LEU A 39 12.45 -40.76 12.02
CA LEU A 39 12.66 -41.30 13.37
C LEU A 39 12.58 -42.84 13.42
N ASP A 40 12.05 -43.48 12.36
CA ASP A 40 11.73 -44.92 12.32
C ASP A 40 12.93 -45.84 12.62
N LYS A 41 14.16 -45.43 12.26
CA LYS A 41 15.36 -46.23 12.54
C LYS A 41 15.77 -46.25 14.03
N LEU A 42 15.12 -45.45 14.89
CA LEU A 42 15.38 -45.44 16.34
C LEU A 42 14.55 -46.47 17.11
N TYR A 43 13.43 -46.93 16.55
CA TYR A 43 12.45 -47.83 17.19
C TYR A 43 12.65 -49.31 16.82
N LEU A 44 13.32 -49.60 15.69
CA LEU A 44 13.33 -50.95 15.10
C LEU A 44 14.46 -51.87 15.57
N ASN A 45 15.32 -51.43 16.49
CA ASN A 45 16.40 -52.29 17.00
C ASN A 45 16.04 -53.05 18.28
N ASP A 46 14.84 -52.86 18.85
CA ASP A 46 14.45 -53.53 20.10
C ASP A 46 13.83 -54.94 19.88
N GLU A 47 13.52 -55.36 18.64
CA GLU A 47 12.87 -56.66 18.38
C GLU A 47 13.73 -57.71 17.65
N ALA A 48 15.00 -57.41 17.34
CA ALA A 48 15.81 -58.32 16.51
C ALA A 48 17.27 -58.44 16.97
N HIS A 49 17.52 -58.83 18.22
CA HIS A 49 18.81 -59.38 18.62
C HIS A 49 18.65 -60.49 19.67
N GLU A 50 18.03 -61.60 19.25
CA GLU A 50 18.57 -62.91 19.64
C GLU A 50 19.09 -63.54 18.35
N SER A 51 20.39 -63.84 18.34
CA SER A 51 21.16 -64.55 17.29
C SER A 51 21.56 -63.78 16.02
N GLN A 52 22.77 -63.18 16.03
CA GLN A 52 23.87 -63.40 15.06
C GLN A 52 24.99 -62.35 15.26
N GLU A 53 25.87 -62.57 16.22
CA GLU A 53 27.12 -61.80 16.38
C GLU A 53 28.21 -62.35 15.45
N GLU A 54 28.59 -61.59 14.40
CA GLU A 54 29.98 -61.40 13.92
C GLU A 54 30.09 -60.71 12.54
N TYR A 55 28.99 -60.49 11.80
CA TYR A 55 29.04 -59.84 10.46
C TYR A 55 28.23 -58.53 10.34
N GLU A 56 27.69 -57.99 11.43
CA GLU A 56 26.77 -56.84 11.40
C GLU A 56 27.40 -55.47 11.73
N GLU A 57 28.63 -55.40 12.26
CA GLU A 57 29.27 -54.13 12.62
C GLU A 57 29.51 -53.20 11.42
N ASP A 58 30.02 -53.73 10.30
CA ASP A 58 30.26 -52.95 9.07
C ASP A 58 28.95 -52.46 8.42
N ARG A 59 27.87 -53.25 8.56
CA ARG A 59 26.55 -52.91 8.01
C ARG A 59 25.83 -51.89 8.90
N ALA A 60 25.95 -52.02 10.22
CA ALA A 60 25.43 -51.06 11.19
C ALA A 60 26.13 -49.69 11.07
N GLY A 61 27.45 -49.67 10.85
CA GLY A 61 28.20 -48.44 10.59
C GLY A 61 27.76 -47.69 9.33
N ALA A 62 27.51 -48.41 8.23
CA ALA A 62 27.01 -47.83 6.98
C ALA A 62 25.58 -47.25 7.13
N VAL A 63 24.69 -47.95 7.84
CA VAL A 63 23.30 -47.51 8.08
C VAL A 63 23.22 -46.31 9.04
N ALA A 64 24.09 -46.26 10.05
CA ALA A 64 24.20 -45.11 10.96
C ALA A 64 24.72 -43.86 10.23
N ASN A 65 25.68 -44.00 9.34
CA ASN A 65 26.22 -42.90 8.52
C ASN A 65 25.15 -42.34 7.56
N GLU A 66 24.41 -43.20 6.86
CA GLU A 66 23.29 -42.80 5.98
C GLU A 66 22.19 -42.05 6.77
N HIS A 67 21.86 -42.50 7.98
CA HIS A 67 20.88 -41.83 8.83
C HIS A 67 21.35 -40.44 9.29
N ALA A 68 22.62 -40.30 9.67
CA ALA A 68 23.20 -39.00 10.03
C ALA A 68 23.19 -38.01 8.85
N ILE A 69 23.51 -38.47 7.64
CA ILE A 69 23.46 -37.66 6.41
C ILE A 69 22.02 -37.21 6.11
N ASN A 70 21.04 -38.12 6.24
CA ASN A 70 19.63 -37.79 6.03
C ASN A 70 19.10 -36.80 7.07
N LEU A 71 19.50 -36.94 8.34
CA LEU A 71 19.13 -36.02 9.41
C LEU A 71 19.68 -34.61 9.15
N GLN A 72 20.98 -34.49 8.85
CA GLN A 72 21.62 -33.21 8.52
C GLN A 72 21.01 -32.55 7.28
N THR A 73 20.69 -33.34 6.26
CA THR A 73 20.01 -32.84 5.05
C THR A 73 18.63 -32.30 5.38
N THR A 74 17.88 -32.99 6.24
CA THR A 74 16.54 -32.57 6.68
C THR A 74 16.62 -31.29 7.51
N PHE A 75 17.60 -31.18 8.41
CA PHE A 75 17.85 -29.96 9.19
C PHE A 75 18.13 -28.77 8.29
N LYS A 76 19.02 -28.93 7.31
CA LYS A 76 19.32 -27.90 6.33
C LYS A 76 18.08 -27.47 5.53
N ASN A 77 17.23 -28.42 5.14
CA ASN A 77 15.96 -28.08 4.48
C ASN A 77 15.06 -27.25 5.40
N ILE A 78 14.92 -27.65 6.67
CA ILE A 78 14.10 -26.95 7.67
C ILE A 78 14.64 -25.53 7.93
N GLU A 79 15.94 -25.35 8.05
CA GLU A 79 16.57 -24.03 8.24
C GLU A 79 16.27 -23.09 7.06
N HIS A 80 16.29 -23.62 5.84
CA HIS A 80 16.00 -22.85 4.62
C HIS A 80 14.52 -22.72 4.28
N VAL A 81 13.60 -23.17 5.15
CA VAL A 81 12.15 -23.13 4.87
C VAL A 81 11.66 -21.73 4.51
N TRP A 82 12.29 -20.68 5.04
CA TRP A 82 11.97 -19.28 4.77
C TRP A 82 12.49 -18.78 3.44
N ASP A 83 13.61 -19.30 2.96
CA ASP A 83 14.22 -18.90 1.68
C ASP A 83 13.47 -19.48 0.48
N GLU A 84 12.83 -20.63 0.65
CA GLU A 84 12.11 -21.34 -0.42
C GLU A 84 10.91 -20.54 -0.97
N ASN A 85 10.79 -20.46 -2.29
CA ASN A 85 9.62 -19.83 -2.91
C ASN A 85 8.35 -20.69 -2.68
N PRO A 86 7.20 -20.07 -2.31
CA PRO A 86 5.95 -20.79 -2.06
C PRO A 86 5.42 -21.60 -3.25
N THR A 87 5.81 -21.25 -4.48
CA THR A 87 5.41 -21.93 -5.72
C THR A 87 6.45 -22.92 -6.23
N ASN A 88 7.73 -22.63 -6.03
CA ASN A 88 8.84 -23.48 -6.45
C ASN A 88 9.96 -23.48 -5.41
N TYR A 89 9.99 -24.50 -4.55
CA TYR A 89 10.91 -24.59 -3.42
C TYR A 89 12.40 -24.69 -3.81
N HIS A 90 12.72 -24.95 -5.09
CA HIS A 90 14.11 -24.92 -5.56
C HIS A 90 14.68 -23.50 -5.65
N ASN A 91 13.82 -22.50 -5.82
CA ASN A 91 14.23 -21.11 -5.77
C ASN A 91 14.31 -20.66 -4.30
N LYS A 92 15.48 -20.20 -3.88
CA LYS A 92 15.80 -19.81 -2.50
C LYS A 92 15.91 -18.30 -2.29
N ASP A 93 15.35 -17.50 -3.20
CA ASP A 93 15.49 -16.05 -3.16
C ASP A 93 14.26 -15.38 -2.52
N PHE A 94 13.38 -16.12 -1.85
CA PHE A 94 12.08 -15.59 -1.42
C PHE A 94 12.22 -14.42 -0.44
N MET A 95 13.03 -14.57 0.60
CA MET A 95 13.24 -13.53 1.61
C MET A 95 14.00 -12.32 1.05
N ASP A 96 14.94 -12.55 0.13
CA ASP A 96 15.67 -11.49 -0.57
C ASP A 96 14.72 -10.68 -1.46
N ASN A 97 13.83 -11.36 -2.19
CA ASN A 97 12.79 -10.72 -2.99
C ASN A 97 11.83 -9.91 -2.11
N ILE A 98 11.37 -10.44 -0.98
CA ILE A 98 10.52 -9.70 -0.04
C ILE A 98 11.26 -8.45 0.46
N SER A 99 12.53 -8.58 0.84
CA SER A 99 13.34 -7.46 1.31
C SER A 99 13.52 -6.37 0.25
N LEU A 100 13.82 -6.77 -0.99
CA LEU A 100 13.91 -5.88 -2.14
C LEU A 100 12.58 -5.16 -2.40
N ILE A 101 11.46 -5.89 -2.35
CA ILE A 101 10.13 -5.31 -2.52
C ILE A 101 9.84 -4.32 -1.39
N THR A 102 10.10 -4.66 -0.12
CA THR A 102 9.84 -3.75 1.01
C THR A 102 10.62 -2.44 0.86
N ILE A 103 11.90 -2.51 0.47
CA ILE A 103 12.74 -1.31 0.25
C ILE A 103 12.12 -0.43 -0.84
N ASN A 104 11.73 -1.01 -1.98
CA ASN A 104 11.16 -0.25 -3.08
C ASN A 104 9.75 0.26 -2.76
N LEU A 105 8.96 -0.48 -2.00
CA LEU A 105 7.67 -0.04 -1.49
C LEU A 105 7.83 1.20 -0.60
N GLY A 106 8.90 1.27 0.20
CA GLY A 106 9.24 2.44 1.01
C GLY A 106 9.52 3.67 0.15
N LYS A 107 10.33 3.49 -0.90
CA LYS A 107 10.64 4.57 -1.86
C LYS A 107 9.39 5.05 -2.60
N ILE A 108 8.55 4.12 -3.07
CA ILE A 108 7.29 4.46 -3.76
C ILE A 108 6.36 5.24 -2.83
N HIS A 109 6.22 4.79 -1.58
CA HIS A 109 5.41 5.49 -0.58
C HIS A 109 5.88 6.94 -0.36
N GLU A 110 7.19 7.14 -0.18
CA GLU A 110 7.78 8.47 0.01
C GLU A 110 7.55 9.38 -1.20
N ILE A 111 7.80 8.86 -2.42
CA ILE A 111 7.62 9.61 -3.66
C ILE A 111 6.14 9.96 -3.85
N TRP A 112 5.23 9.00 -3.66
CA TRP A 112 3.80 9.22 -3.82
C TRP A 112 3.27 10.27 -2.84
N THR A 113 3.70 10.20 -1.58
CA THR A 113 3.35 11.22 -0.56
C THR A 113 3.78 12.62 -1.01
N LYS A 114 4.98 12.76 -1.57
CA LYS A 114 5.46 14.03 -2.12
C LYS A 114 4.63 14.48 -3.32
N LEU A 115 4.22 13.57 -4.21
CA LEU A 115 3.35 13.88 -5.33
C LEU A 115 1.98 14.41 -4.86
N CYS A 116 1.35 13.76 -3.88
CA CYS A 116 0.08 14.24 -3.29
C CYS A 116 0.21 15.68 -2.78
N ILE A 117 1.27 15.96 -2.00
CA ILE A 117 1.53 17.31 -1.47
C ILE A 117 1.74 18.33 -2.60
N LEU A 118 2.47 17.94 -3.65
CA LEU A 118 2.73 18.82 -4.79
C LEU A 118 1.45 19.16 -5.56
N VAL A 119 0.57 18.18 -5.81
CA VAL A 119 -0.73 18.39 -6.45
C VAL A 119 -1.58 19.36 -5.63
N GLU A 120 -1.76 19.09 -4.33
CA GLU A 120 -2.52 19.99 -3.44
C GLU A 120 -1.97 21.41 -3.40
N ARG A 121 -0.63 21.55 -3.39
CA ARG A 121 0.03 22.84 -3.34
C ARG A 121 -0.10 23.59 -4.66
N ALA A 122 0.01 22.90 -5.80
CA ALA A 122 -0.15 23.49 -7.12
C ALA A 122 -1.57 24.05 -7.28
N GLU A 123 -2.59 23.28 -6.91
CA GLU A 123 -3.99 23.71 -7.00
C GLU A 123 -4.29 24.92 -6.12
N ARG A 124 -3.79 24.93 -4.88
CA ARG A 124 -3.94 26.10 -3.99
C ARG A 124 -3.26 27.34 -4.55
N ARG A 125 -2.11 27.20 -5.21
CA ARG A 125 -1.43 28.34 -5.83
C ARG A 125 -2.18 28.86 -7.04
N GLU A 126 -2.69 27.99 -7.91
CA GLU A 126 -3.52 28.43 -9.05
C GLU A 126 -4.81 29.10 -8.59
N HIS A 127 -5.42 28.61 -7.50
CA HIS A 127 -6.58 29.25 -6.87
C HIS A 127 -6.26 30.66 -6.34
N ALA A 128 -5.13 30.84 -5.67
CA ALA A 128 -4.69 32.16 -5.21
C ALA A 128 -4.49 33.14 -6.39
N LEU A 129 -3.95 32.68 -7.52
CA LEU A 129 -3.84 33.50 -8.73
C LEU A 129 -5.21 33.89 -9.28
N ALA A 130 -6.20 33.00 -9.22
CA ALA A 130 -7.57 33.32 -9.62
C ALA A 130 -8.22 34.37 -8.70
N LEU A 131 -7.95 34.33 -7.39
CA LEU A 131 -8.38 35.37 -6.46
C LEU A 131 -7.77 36.74 -6.80
N ASP A 132 -6.49 36.79 -7.14
CA ASP A 132 -5.85 38.05 -7.52
C ASP A 132 -6.39 38.59 -8.86
N LYS A 133 -6.69 37.72 -9.83
CA LYS A 133 -7.41 38.11 -11.05
C LYS A 133 -8.80 38.69 -10.74
N ALA A 134 -9.54 38.10 -9.80
CA ALA A 134 -10.84 38.64 -9.38
C ALA A 134 -10.71 40.05 -8.77
N LYS A 135 -9.70 40.27 -7.89
CA LYS A 135 -9.42 41.62 -7.34
C LYS A 135 -9.11 42.64 -8.42
N PHE A 136 -8.37 42.26 -9.46
CA PHE A 136 -8.16 43.13 -10.63
C PHE A 136 -9.50 43.53 -11.26
N GLY A 137 -10.43 42.60 -11.44
CA GLY A 137 -11.78 42.89 -11.91
C GLY A 137 -12.55 43.84 -11.00
N ASP A 138 -12.43 43.69 -9.67
CA ASP A 138 -13.10 44.59 -8.73
C ASP A 138 -12.56 46.02 -8.83
N PHE A 139 -11.24 46.19 -8.95
CA PHE A 139 -10.64 47.51 -9.18
C PHE A 139 -11.01 48.09 -10.54
N LEU A 140 -11.09 47.27 -11.59
CA LEU A 140 -11.56 47.70 -12.90
C LEU A 140 -13.03 48.16 -12.83
N GLY A 141 -13.87 47.46 -12.08
CA GLY A 141 -15.24 47.88 -11.82
C GLY A 141 -15.35 49.23 -11.10
N ILE A 142 -14.44 49.51 -10.16
CA ILE A 142 -14.34 50.82 -9.50
C ILE A 142 -13.85 51.89 -10.50
N PHE A 143 -12.85 51.57 -11.30
CA PHE A 143 -12.32 52.44 -12.34
C PHE A 143 -13.43 52.87 -13.31
N ILE A 144 -14.25 51.94 -13.82
CA ILE A 144 -15.35 52.22 -14.75
C ILE A 144 -16.34 53.24 -14.17
N LYS A 145 -16.67 53.13 -12.87
CA LYS A 145 -17.57 54.08 -12.19
C LYS A 145 -17.00 55.50 -12.21
N HIS A 146 -15.71 55.66 -11.94
CA HIS A 146 -15.04 56.96 -11.98
C HIS A 146 -14.77 57.44 -13.41
N ASN A 147 -14.54 56.52 -14.34
CA ASN A 147 -14.31 56.80 -15.76
C ASN A 147 -15.50 57.55 -16.35
N HIS A 148 -16.73 57.13 -16.00
CA HIS A 148 -17.95 57.85 -16.37
C HIS A 148 -17.97 59.28 -15.81
N THR A 149 -17.58 59.50 -14.55
CA THR A 149 -17.57 60.86 -13.97
C THR A 149 -16.53 61.76 -14.63
N VAL A 150 -15.34 61.24 -14.92
CA VAL A 150 -14.22 62.04 -15.44
C VAL A 150 -14.38 62.37 -16.92
N TYR A 151 -14.82 61.42 -17.74
CA TYR A 151 -14.81 61.56 -19.19
C TYR A 151 -16.18 61.82 -19.81
N ASP A 152 -17.28 61.74 -19.05
CA ASP A 152 -18.58 62.11 -19.59
C ASP A 152 -18.64 63.64 -19.79
N LEU A 153 -18.62 64.04 -21.07
CA LEU A 153 -18.71 65.43 -21.51
C LEU A 153 -19.93 66.17 -20.95
N ASN A 154 -20.99 65.44 -20.57
CA ASN A 154 -22.19 66.02 -19.96
C ASN A 154 -21.96 66.57 -18.55
N ASN A 155 -20.91 66.14 -17.85
CA ASN A 155 -20.66 66.54 -16.46
C ASN A 155 -20.16 68.00 -16.34
N LEU A 156 -19.51 68.53 -17.38
CA LEU A 156 -19.05 69.93 -17.42
C LEU A 156 -19.96 70.84 -18.27
N ALA A 157 -20.70 70.27 -19.22
CA ALA A 157 -21.52 71.01 -20.16
C ALA A 157 -22.89 71.42 -19.57
N ASN A 158 -23.45 72.55 -20.04
CA ASN A 158 -24.72 73.08 -19.51
C ASN A 158 -25.90 72.15 -19.86
N PRO A 159 -26.63 71.58 -18.87
CA PRO A 159 -27.67 70.58 -19.10
C PRO A 159 -28.86 71.08 -19.96
N LYS A 160 -29.01 72.40 -20.16
CA LYS A 160 -30.04 72.98 -21.05
C LYS A 160 -29.67 72.92 -22.54
N ILE A 161 -28.39 72.80 -22.88
CA ILE A 161 -27.89 72.78 -24.27
C ILE A 161 -27.90 71.35 -24.83
N ILE A 162 -27.61 70.37 -23.98
CA ILE A 162 -27.35 68.97 -24.36
C ILE A 162 -28.66 68.20 -24.64
N LYS A 163 -29.76 68.52 -23.95
CA LYS A 163 -31.05 67.81 -24.10
C LYS A 163 -31.63 67.82 -25.52
N HIS A 164 -31.12 68.67 -26.40
CA HIS A 164 -31.58 68.81 -27.78
C HIS A 164 -30.51 68.44 -28.84
N GLN A 165 -29.30 68.03 -28.43
CA GLN A 165 -28.24 67.61 -29.34
C GLN A 165 -28.15 66.08 -29.42
N ARG A 166 -27.91 65.56 -30.63
CA ARG A 166 -27.57 64.14 -30.81
C ARG A 166 -26.22 63.88 -30.13
N PRO A 167 -26.06 62.75 -29.42
CA PRO A 167 -24.80 62.42 -28.76
C PRO A 167 -23.68 62.36 -29.80
N ASN A 168 -22.58 63.05 -29.51
CA ASN A 168 -21.41 63.06 -30.39
C ASN A 168 -20.66 61.71 -30.31
N GLU A 169 -19.79 61.46 -31.29
CA GLU A 169 -19.02 60.21 -31.39
C GLU A 169 -18.22 59.92 -30.11
N GLU A 170 -17.59 60.95 -29.53
CA GLU A 170 -16.83 60.83 -28.27
C GLU A 170 -17.70 60.43 -27.06
N GLN A 171 -18.95 60.92 -26.96
CA GLN A 171 -19.91 60.49 -25.93
C GLN A 171 -20.33 59.03 -26.11
N GLN A 172 -20.48 58.57 -27.35
CA GLN A 172 -20.82 57.18 -27.65
C GLN A 172 -19.65 56.24 -27.35
N ASN A 173 -18.42 56.64 -27.70
CA ASN A 173 -17.20 55.88 -27.48
C ASN A 173 -16.98 55.57 -25.98
N LEU A 174 -17.23 56.51 -25.07
CA LEU A 174 -17.13 56.27 -23.62
C LEU A 174 -18.08 55.16 -23.14
N GLY A 175 -19.32 55.14 -23.65
CA GLY A 175 -20.28 54.10 -23.33
C GLY A 175 -19.83 52.72 -23.81
N ILE A 176 -19.30 52.64 -25.04
CA ILE A 176 -18.75 51.42 -25.64
C ILE A 176 -17.56 50.92 -24.82
N ILE A 177 -16.59 51.79 -24.51
CA ILE A 177 -15.42 51.47 -23.70
C ILE A 177 -15.84 50.89 -22.34
N ASN A 178 -16.73 51.57 -21.62
CA ASN A 178 -17.15 51.12 -20.30
C ASN A 178 -17.88 49.76 -20.34
N ASN A 179 -18.72 49.53 -21.36
CA ASN A 179 -19.41 48.25 -21.56
C ASN A 179 -18.42 47.11 -21.84
N ILE A 180 -17.39 47.35 -22.67
CA ILE A 180 -16.37 46.33 -22.95
C ILE A 180 -15.46 46.09 -21.73
N LEU A 181 -15.12 47.12 -20.96
CA LEU A 181 -14.38 46.96 -19.69
C LEU A 181 -15.20 46.19 -18.63
N LEU A 182 -16.53 46.29 -18.67
CA LEU A 182 -17.43 45.45 -17.87
C LEU A 182 -17.32 43.97 -18.29
N SER A 183 -17.20 43.66 -19.59
CA SER A 183 -16.91 42.29 -20.05
C SER A 183 -15.60 41.75 -19.48
N VAL A 184 -14.53 42.55 -19.41
CA VAL A 184 -13.25 42.17 -18.77
C VAL A 184 -13.43 41.88 -17.27
N THR A 185 -14.23 42.71 -16.59
CA THR A 185 -14.56 42.50 -15.16
C THR A 185 -15.34 41.20 -14.94
N ASN A 186 -16.24 40.86 -15.87
CA ASN A 186 -17.01 39.61 -15.79
C ASN A 186 -16.12 38.38 -16.08
N LEU A 187 -15.19 38.47 -17.03
CA LEU A 187 -14.22 37.40 -17.31
C LEU A 187 -13.42 37.03 -16.06
N THR A 188 -12.89 38.02 -15.33
CA THR A 188 -12.04 37.76 -14.17
C THR A 188 -12.80 37.12 -13.02
N LYS A 189 -14.07 37.52 -12.82
CA LYS A 189 -14.98 36.89 -11.85
C LYS A 189 -15.32 35.46 -12.26
N LYS A 190 -15.66 35.25 -13.54
CA LYS A 190 -15.95 33.92 -14.07
C LYS A 190 -14.75 32.98 -13.97
N SER A 191 -13.55 33.50 -14.23
CA SER A 191 -12.30 32.73 -14.10
C SER A 191 -12.09 32.24 -12.67
N LYS A 192 -12.41 33.07 -11.67
CA LYS A 192 -12.35 32.69 -10.25
C LYS A 192 -13.42 31.66 -9.89
N GLU A 193 -14.67 31.85 -10.32
CA GLU A 193 -15.75 30.88 -10.09
C GLU A 193 -15.40 29.49 -10.64
N LEU A 194 -14.94 29.44 -11.90
CA LEU A 194 -14.52 28.19 -12.52
C LEU A 194 -13.37 27.53 -11.76
N LYS A 195 -12.42 28.31 -11.21
CA LYS A 195 -11.31 27.77 -10.43
C LYS A 195 -11.75 27.30 -9.03
N ASP A 196 -12.74 27.94 -8.41
CA ASP A 196 -13.35 27.44 -7.16
C ASP A 196 -14.02 26.08 -7.37
N GLU A 197 -14.77 25.93 -8.46
CA GLU A 197 -15.41 24.66 -8.82
C GLU A 197 -14.38 23.56 -9.11
N GLU A 198 -13.35 23.87 -9.90
CA GLU A 198 -12.25 22.93 -10.18
C GLU A 198 -11.56 22.48 -8.89
N LEU A 199 -11.21 23.42 -8.00
CA LEU A 199 -10.57 23.12 -6.72
C LEU A 199 -11.44 22.22 -5.84
N LYS A 200 -12.76 22.43 -5.83
CA LYS A 200 -13.68 21.60 -5.05
C LYS A 200 -13.68 20.16 -5.55
N ILE A 201 -13.76 19.94 -6.86
CA ILE A 201 -13.78 18.59 -7.46
C ILE A 201 -12.44 17.88 -7.27
N ILE A 202 -11.32 18.58 -7.51
CA ILE A 202 -10.00 18.00 -7.28
C ILE A 202 -9.83 17.67 -5.79
N GLY A 203 -10.33 18.56 -4.92
CA GLY A 203 -10.38 18.43 -3.47
C GLY A 203 -11.06 17.16 -2.96
N SER A 204 -12.30 16.93 -3.37
CA SER A 204 -13.14 15.87 -2.80
C SER A 204 -12.95 14.51 -3.45
N ASP A 205 -12.72 14.46 -4.77
CA ASP A 205 -12.84 13.21 -5.52
C ASP A 205 -11.45 12.68 -5.91
N ILE A 206 -10.65 13.54 -6.54
CA ILE A 206 -9.35 13.14 -7.08
C ILE A 206 -8.33 12.94 -5.96
N LEU A 207 -8.20 13.91 -5.04
CA LEU A 207 -7.26 13.80 -3.93
C LEU A 207 -7.60 12.65 -2.98
N GLU A 208 -8.88 12.31 -2.84
CA GLU A 208 -9.29 11.12 -2.10
C GLU A 208 -8.77 9.84 -2.77
N SER A 209 -8.83 9.78 -4.10
CA SER A 209 -8.29 8.66 -4.87
C SER A 209 -6.75 8.57 -4.76
N PHE A 210 -6.04 9.70 -4.72
CA PHE A 210 -4.60 9.75 -4.39
C PHE A 210 -4.30 9.15 -3.01
N LYS A 211 -5.11 9.49 -2.00
CA LYS A 211 -4.96 8.98 -0.62
C LYS A 211 -5.32 7.49 -0.52
N ASN A 212 -6.38 7.05 -1.19
CA ASN A 212 -6.75 5.64 -1.25
C ASN A 212 -5.61 4.77 -1.78
N TYR A 213 -4.92 5.19 -2.85
CA TYR A 213 -3.74 4.48 -3.33
C TYR A 213 -2.59 4.47 -2.31
N GLN A 214 -2.38 5.57 -1.59
CA GLN A 214 -1.39 5.64 -0.51
C GLN A 214 -1.70 4.67 0.63
N ASP A 215 -2.97 4.49 0.98
CA ASP A 215 -3.41 3.55 2.02
C ASP A 215 -3.15 2.10 1.61
N TYR A 216 -3.35 1.74 0.34
CA TYR A 216 -2.98 0.40 -0.15
C TYR A 216 -1.49 0.12 0.00
N ILE A 217 -0.62 1.07 -0.38
CA ILE A 217 0.83 0.95 -0.21
C ILE A 217 1.19 0.77 1.28
N THR A 218 0.58 1.57 2.14
CA THR A 218 0.81 1.55 3.59
C THR A 218 0.35 0.22 4.20
N SER A 219 -0.79 -0.30 3.77
CA SER A 219 -1.30 -1.61 4.19
C SER A 219 -0.32 -2.74 3.85
N LEU A 220 0.23 -2.75 2.62
CA LEU A 220 1.22 -3.75 2.23
C LEU A 220 2.53 -3.64 3.02
N HIS A 221 2.95 -2.42 3.39
CA HIS A 221 4.08 -2.22 4.31
C HIS A 221 3.84 -2.90 5.65
N PHE A 222 2.70 -2.61 6.30
CA PHE A 222 2.37 -3.23 7.59
C PHE A 222 2.20 -4.75 7.49
N LEU A 223 1.79 -5.28 6.35
CA LEU A 223 1.81 -6.73 6.12
C LEU A 223 3.25 -7.27 6.13
N PHE A 224 4.17 -6.64 5.40
CA PHE A 224 5.56 -7.09 5.33
C PHE A 224 6.32 -6.91 6.65
N ASP A 225 6.01 -5.88 7.43
CA ASP A 225 6.60 -5.69 8.76
C ASP A 225 6.17 -6.82 9.71
N ARG A 226 4.88 -7.13 9.78
CA ARG A 226 4.36 -8.27 10.57
C ARG A 226 4.95 -9.60 10.09
N PHE A 227 5.09 -9.76 8.78
CA PHE A 227 5.70 -10.94 8.18
C PHE A 227 7.17 -11.10 8.59
N LYS A 228 7.95 -10.01 8.59
CA LYS A 228 9.36 -10.00 9.01
C LYS A 228 9.51 -10.28 10.50
N GLU A 229 8.64 -9.74 11.33
CA GLU A 229 8.61 -10.02 12.77
C GLU A 229 8.38 -11.52 13.03
N TYR A 230 7.37 -12.10 12.38
CA TYR A 230 7.10 -13.53 12.51
C TYR A 230 8.24 -14.40 11.97
N HIS A 231 8.87 -14.00 10.85
CA HIS A 231 10.08 -14.64 10.33
C HIS A 231 11.19 -14.69 11.39
N GLN A 232 11.49 -13.56 12.05
CA GLN A 232 12.55 -13.52 13.07
C GLN A 232 12.26 -14.44 14.27
N ILE A 233 11.03 -14.43 14.77
CA ILE A 233 10.62 -15.26 15.92
C ILE A 233 10.69 -16.74 15.55
N SER A 234 10.04 -17.13 14.45
CA SER A 234 9.97 -18.53 14.03
C SER A 234 11.32 -19.11 13.63
N SER A 235 12.21 -18.34 12.98
CA SER A 235 13.57 -18.79 12.63
C SER A 235 14.39 -19.10 13.89
N ARG A 236 14.29 -18.24 14.93
CA ARG A 236 14.95 -18.49 16.22
C ARG A 236 14.43 -19.77 16.88
N ASP A 237 13.12 -19.95 16.91
CA ASP A 237 12.49 -21.11 17.54
C ASP A 237 12.84 -22.41 16.80
N VAL A 238 12.85 -22.38 15.46
CA VAL A 238 13.31 -23.50 14.62
C VAL A 238 14.76 -23.87 14.93
N SER A 239 15.69 -22.90 14.93
CA SER A 239 17.10 -23.17 15.25
C SER A 239 17.28 -23.74 16.66
N PHE A 240 16.52 -23.25 17.64
CA PHE A 240 16.54 -23.78 19.01
C PHE A 240 16.06 -25.23 19.07
N LEU A 241 14.93 -25.55 18.42
CA LEU A 241 14.36 -26.90 18.42
C LEU A 241 15.24 -27.89 17.67
N LEU A 242 15.82 -27.50 16.53
CA LEU A 242 16.79 -28.34 15.81
C LEU A 242 18.02 -28.63 16.67
N SER A 243 18.57 -27.63 17.35
CA SER A 243 19.70 -27.82 18.29
C SER A 243 19.35 -28.74 19.46
N ARG A 244 18.11 -28.65 19.96
CA ARG A 244 17.62 -29.54 21.03
C ARG A 244 17.50 -30.98 20.54
N ILE A 245 16.98 -31.20 19.33
CA ILE A 245 16.90 -32.52 18.70
C ILE A 245 18.29 -33.10 18.49
N ASP A 246 19.24 -32.32 17.96
CA ASP A 246 20.62 -32.76 17.73
C ASP A 246 21.30 -33.25 19.01
N LYS A 247 21.24 -32.44 20.07
CA LYS A 247 21.81 -32.79 21.38
C LYS A 247 21.15 -34.02 22.00
N SER A 248 19.83 -34.15 21.84
CA SER A 248 19.08 -35.29 22.38
C SER A 248 19.40 -36.57 21.61
N ASN A 249 19.55 -36.47 20.28
CA ASN A 249 19.91 -37.58 19.41
C ASN A 249 21.35 -38.04 19.64
N ALA A 250 22.31 -37.10 19.77
CA ALA A 250 23.69 -37.42 20.11
C ALA A 250 23.81 -38.14 21.47
N ARG A 251 23.06 -37.70 22.48
CA ARG A 251 22.98 -38.39 23.78
C ARG A 251 22.35 -39.77 23.68
N LEU A 252 21.31 -39.92 22.86
CA LEU A 252 20.65 -41.20 22.65
C LEU A 252 21.60 -42.22 21.99
N LEU A 253 22.36 -41.80 20.99
CA LEU A 253 23.41 -42.63 20.37
C LEU A 253 24.50 -43.03 21.38
N GLN A 254 24.93 -42.12 22.25
CA GLN A 254 25.92 -42.39 23.30
C GLN A 254 25.42 -43.33 24.41
N ILE A 255 24.12 -43.33 24.69
CA ILE A 255 23.52 -44.23 25.69
C ILE A 255 23.32 -45.61 25.08
N LYS A 256 22.84 -45.70 23.83
CA LYS A 256 22.67 -46.98 23.12
C LYS A 256 23.99 -47.73 22.89
N SER A 257 25.13 -47.04 22.87
CA SER A 257 26.45 -47.68 22.75
C SER A 257 27.00 -48.25 24.07
N LYS A 258 26.28 -48.14 25.19
CA LYS A 258 26.67 -48.69 26.50
C LYS A 258 25.87 -49.96 26.79
N SER A 259 26.47 -50.92 27.49
CA SER A 259 25.84 -52.21 27.80
C SER A 259 24.82 -52.18 28.94
N ASP A 260 24.78 -51.12 29.75
CA ASP A 260 23.92 -50.98 30.93
C ASP A 260 22.97 -49.79 30.78
N VAL A 261 21.94 -49.98 29.96
CA VAL A 261 20.99 -48.91 29.57
C VAL A 261 19.71 -48.99 30.38
N LYS A 262 19.41 -47.93 31.12
CA LYS A 262 18.08 -47.76 31.74
C LYS A 262 17.08 -47.35 30.67
N GLY A 263 16.10 -48.21 30.38
CA GLY A 263 15.03 -47.93 29.41
C GLY A 263 14.31 -46.59 29.67
N SER A 264 14.13 -46.22 30.94
CA SER A 264 13.52 -44.93 31.32
C SER A 264 14.24 -43.69 30.77
N ASP A 265 15.57 -43.74 30.63
CA ASP A 265 16.36 -42.61 30.11
C ASP A 265 16.28 -42.53 28.59
N VAL A 266 16.17 -43.68 27.91
CA VAL A 266 15.95 -43.78 26.46
C VAL A 266 14.57 -43.24 26.11
N ASP A 267 13.52 -43.70 26.80
CA ASP A 267 12.14 -43.25 26.59
C ASP A 267 11.99 -41.73 26.78
N ARG A 268 12.66 -41.18 27.77
CA ARG A 268 12.67 -39.74 28.03
C ARG A 268 13.33 -38.96 26.88
N LEU A 269 14.43 -39.45 26.32
CA LEU A 269 15.09 -38.80 25.18
C LEU A 269 14.25 -38.90 23.91
N ILE A 270 13.64 -40.06 23.67
CA ILE A 270 12.71 -40.26 22.55
C ILE A 270 11.52 -39.31 22.66
N THR A 271 10.88 -39.24 23.82
CA THR A 271 9.75 -38.33 24.07
C THR A 271 10.15 -36.87 23.81
N ASN A 272 11.33 -36.45 24.25
CA ASN A 272 11.84 -35.11 23.99
C ASN A 272 12.03 -34.82 22.49
N ILE A 273 12.59 -35.78 21.75
CA ILE A 273 12.78 -35.66 20.29
C ILE A 273 11.42 -35.57 19.59
N GLN A 274 10.47 -36.43 19.95
CA GLN A 274 9.11 -36.43 19.40
C GLN A 274 8.40 -35.09 19.65
N MET A 275 8.42 -34.60 20.89
CA MET A 275 7.79 -33.32 21.23
C MET A 275 8.40 -32.15 20.44
N SER A 276 9.74 -32.07 20.36
CA SER A 276 10.42 -31.03 19.58
C SER A 276 10.15 -31.16 18.08
N HIS A 277 10.08 -32.38 17.55
CA HIS A 277 9.71 -32.64 16.16
C HIS A 277 8.29 -32.16 15.87
N ASP A 278 7.32 -32.49 16.71
CA ASP A 278 5.92 -32.08 16.53
C ASP A 278 5.77 -30.55 16.61
N GLU A 279 6.52 -29.88 17.49
CA GLU A 279 6.60 -28.42 17.55
C GLU A 279 7.18 -27.81 16.26
N ILE A 280 8.28 -28.37 15.73
CA ILE A 280 8.86 -27.95 14.44
C ILE A 280 7.83 -28.10 13.32
N LEU A 281 7.13 -29.24 13.25
CA LEU A 281 6.12 -29.47 12.21
C LEU A 281 4.96 -28.47 12.28
N LYS A 282 4.54 -28.09 13.49
CA LYS A 282 3.54 -27.02 13.70
C LYS A 282 4.05 -25.68 13.19
N ILE A 283 5.29 -25.31 13.50
CA ILE A 283 5.90 -24.07 13.02
C ILE A 283 6.02 -24.08 11.50
N ILE A 284 6.57 -25.14 10.89
CA ILE A 284 6.69 -25.27 9.42
C ILE A 284 5.33 -25.17 8.74
N THR A 285 4.31 -25.83 9.30
CA THR A 285 2.94 -25.75 8.79
C THR A 285 2.45 -24.30 8.76
N ARG A 286 2.67 -23.56 9.84
CA ARG A 286 2.31 -22.15 9.95
C ARG A 286 3.11 -21.26 9.00
N ILE A 287 4.41 -21.51 8.84
CA ILE A 287 5.28 -20.80 7.89
C ILE A 287 4.74 -20.96 6.46
N ILE A 288 4.44 -22.19 6.03
CA ILE A 288 3.91 -22.48 4.69
C ILE A 288 2.58 -21.75 4.47
N LEU A 289 1.70 -21.79 5.47
CA LEU A 289 0.40 -21.13 5.40
C LEU A 289 0.55 -19.60 5.28
N ILE A 290 1.34 -18.98 6.15
CA ILE A 290 1.57 -17.52 6.14
C ILE A 290 2.19 -17.09 4.82
N LYS A 291 3.21 -17.82 4.33
CA LYS A 291 3.81 -17.57 3.01
C LYS A 291 2.78 -17.58 1.88
N LYS A 292 1.86 -18.55 1.90
CA LYS A 292 0.78 -18.65 0.91
C LYS A 292 -0.19 -17.48 1.02
N CYS A 293 -0.55 -17.08 2.24
CA CYS A 293 -1.43 -15.92 2.47
C CYS A 293 -0.77 -14.62 1.98
N VAL A 294 0.50 -14.37 2.31
CA VAL A 294 1.25 -13.20 1.84
C VAL A 294 1.36 -13.18 0.32
N MET A 295 1.61 -14.33 -0.31
CA MET A 295 1.64 -14.43 -1.77
C MET A 295 0.28 -14.10 -2.41
N ASN A 296 -0.81 -14.58 -1.80
CA ASN A 296 -2.16 -14.28 -2.26
C ASN A 296 -2.49 -12.79 -2.12
N GLU A 297 -2.15 -12.19 -0.97
CA GLU A 297 -2.34 -10.77 -0.71
C GLU A 297 -1.52 -9.92 -1.68
N TYR A 298 -0.26 -10.29 -1.93
CA TYR A 298 0.60 -9.62 -2.90
C TYR A 298 0.05 -9.72 -4.33
N LYS A 299 -0.59 -10.85 -4.69
CA LYS A 299 -1.28 -11.02 -5.97
C LYS A 299 -2.49 -10.10 -6.08
N MET A 300 -3.29 -9.96 -5.03
CA MET A 300 -4.40 -9.00 -4.97
C MET A 300 -3.88 -7.56 -5.07
N PHE A 301 -2.82 -7.23 -4.35
CA PHE A 301 -2.18 -5.91 -4.41
C PHE A 301 -1.76 -5.51 -5.83
N GLN A 302 -1.45 -6.45 -6.72
CA GLN A 302 -1.11 -6.13 -8.11
C GLN A 302 -2.21 -5.37 -8.86
N THR A 303 -3.47 -5.46 -8.46
CA THR A 303 -4.55 -4.69 -9.10
C THR A 303 -4.44 -3.19 -8.81
N THR A 304 -3.84 -2.82 -7.67
CA THR A 304 -3.69 -1.42 -7.24
C THR A 304 -2.87 -0.58 -8.21
N LYS A 305 -1.99 -1.19 -9.02
CA LYS A 305 -1.22 -0.47 -10.05
C LYS A 305 -2.10 0.28 -11.06
N TYR A 306 -3.32 -0.23 -11.30
CA TYR A 306 -4.26 0.41 -12.22
C TYR A 306 -4.88 1.68 -11.61
N LEU A 307 -4.96 1.78 -10.28
CA LEU A 307 -5.44 2.99 -9.60
C LEU A 307 -4.58 4.20 -9.96
N VAL A 308 -3.26 4.03 -10.09
CA VAL A 308 -2.37 5.12 -10.54
C VAL A 308 -2.77 5.62 -11.93
N SER A 309 -3.11 4.71 -12.82
CA SER A 309 -3.52 5.08 -14.19
C SER A 309 -4.86 5.79 -14.20
N GLU A 310 -5.82 5.35 -13.38
CA GLU A 310 -7.14 5.95 -13.22
C GLU A 310 -7.05 7.35 -12.60
N ILE A 311 -6.33 7.48 -11.48
CA ILE A 311 -6.10 8.75 -10.77
C ILE A 311 -5.54 9.82 -11.71
N LEU A 312 -4.52 9.47 -12.50
CA LEU A 312 -3.91 10.42 -13.44
C LEU A 312 -4.84 10.77 -14.59
N GLN A 313 -5.57 9.79 -15.15
CA GLN A 313 -6.56 10.05 -16.19
C GLN A 313 -7.66 10.99 -15.69
N ASP A 314 -8.21 10.74 -14.52
CA ASP A 314 -9.25 11.58 -13.92
C ASP A 314 -8.74 12.98 -13.65
N PHE A 315 -7.55 13.10 -13.04
CA PHE A 315 -6.93 14.38 -12.76
C PHE A 315 -6.77 15.22 -14.03
N PHE A 316 -6.14 14.68 -15.07
CA PHE A 316 -5.92 15.42 -16.31
C PHE A 316 -7.20 15.64 -17.11
N THR A 317 -8.18 14.73 -17.04
CA THR A 317 -9.48 14.93 -17.68
C THR A 317 -10.21 16.14 -17.09
N LYS A 318 -10.20 16.30 -15.76
CA LYS A 318 -10.78 17.49 -15.13
C LYS A 318 -9.99 18.75 -15.50
N ARG A 319 -8.66 18.69 -15.51
CA ARG A 319 -7.80 19.81 -15.91
C ARG A 319 -8.10 20.32 -17.32
N VAL A 320 -8.21 19.41 -18.29
CA VAL A 320 -8.55 19.76 -19.68
C VAL A 320 -9.93 20.41 -19.73
N LYS A 321 -10.94 19.81 -19.10
CA LYS A 321 -12.31 20.37 -19.06
C LYS A 321 -12.33 21.82 -18.55
N TYR A 322 -11.68 22.10 -17.41
CA TYR A 322 -11.69 23.45 -16.84
C TYR A 322 -10.80 24.41 -17.63
N SER A 323 -9.70 23.93 -18.22
CA SER A 323 -8.89 24.72 -19.15
C SER A 323 -9.70 25.18 -20.37
N ASP A 324 -10.51 24.29 -20.95
CA ASP A 324 -11.35 24.61 -22.11
C ASP A 324 -12.39 25.67 -21.76
N LEU A 325 -13.07 25.54 -20.61
CA LEU A 325 -14.04 26.54 -20.12
C LEU A 325 -13.41 27.91 -19.88
N GLN A 326 -12.18 27.93 -19.34
CA GLN A 326 -11.42 29.18 -19.15
C GLN A 326 -11.03 29.79 -20.50
N HIS A 327 -10.61 28.96 -21.46
CA HIS A 327 -10.26 29.40 -22.79
C HIS A 327 -11.47 29.98 -23.53
N GLU A 328 -12.62 29.32 -23.51
CA GLU A 328 -13.86 29.80 -24.12
C GLU A 328 -14.28 31.17 -23.55
N ALA A 329 -14.22 31.32 -22.22
CA ALA A 329 -14.50 32.60 -21.57
C ALA A 329 -13.53 33.71 -22.02
N LEU A 330 -12.23 33.39 -22.13
CA LEU A 330 -11.21 34.33 -22.59
C LEU A 330 -11.44 34.74 -24.04
N VAL A 331 -11.72 33.78 -24.92
CA VAL A 331 -11.99 34.03 -26.35
C VAL A 331 -13.21 34.92 -26.52
N LYS A 332 -14.28 34.70 -25.75
CA LYS A 332 -15.46 35.57 -25.77
C LYS A 332 -15.11 37.02 -25.40
N CYS A 333 -14.40 37.21 -24.29
CA CYS A 333 -13.97 38.55 -23.87
C CYS A 333 -12.99 39.19 -24.87
N PHE A 334 -12.14 38.40 -25.52
CA PHE A 334 -11.21 38.90 -26.54
C PHE A 334 -11.95 39.48 -27.74
N HIS A 335 -13.00 38.81 -28.23
CA HIS A 335 -13.82 39.37 -29.32
C HIS A 335 -14.48 40.69 -28.92
N ASP A 336 -15.05 40.78 -27.70
CA ASP A 336 -15.61 42.05 -27.19
C ASP A 336 -14.55 43.17 -27.16
N LEU A 337 -13.29 42.83 -26.84
CA LEU A 337 -12.18 43.78 -26.81
C LEU A 337 -11.75 44.28 -28.19
N GLN A 338 -12.00 43.52 -29.26
CA GLN A 338 -11.69 43.96 -30.62
C GLN A 338 -12.58 45.11 -31.09
N ASP A 339 -13.76 45.25 -30.47
CA ASP A 339 -14.71 46.34 -30.75
C ASP A 339 -14.39 47.62 -29.96
N LEU A 340 -13.27 47.68 -29.23
CA LEU A 340 -12.86 48.90 -28.53
C LEU A 340 -12.57 50.01 -29.55
N PRO A 341 -13.13 51.22 -29.37
CA PRO A 341 -12.81 52.35 -30.23
C PRO A 341 -11.34 52.72 -30.06
N LEU A 342 -10.61 52.76 -31.18
CA LEU A 342 -9.23 53.21 -31.29
C LEU A 342 -9.20 54.50 -32.09
N LYS A 343 -8.20 55.36 -31.82
CA LYS A 343 -8.03 56.64 -32.52
C LYS A 343 -7.00 56.56 -33.62
#